data_AF-A0A963HC30-F1
#
_entry.id   AF-A0A963HC30-F1
#
_cell.length_a   1.000
_cell.length_b   1.000
_cell.length_c   1.000
_cell.angle_alpha   90.00
_cell.angle_beta   90.00
_cell.angle_gamma   90.00
#
_symmetry.space_group_name_H-M   'P 1'
#
loop_
_entity.id
_entity.type
_entity.pdbx_description
1 polymer ?
#
loop_
_entity_poly.entity_id
_entity_poly.type
_entity_poly.pdbx_seq_one_letter_code
_entity_poly.pdbx_strand_id
1 'polypeptide(L)' 'HGAARVLVHCVGRGHSEPTVGVNGPMPLEDFRQLVEVNLISTFNMMRLAAADMARLQPRSNGERGVILSTASVAA' A
#
# COMPACT_ATOMS: atom_id res chain seq x y z
N HIS A 1 17.87 11.65 11.66
CA HIS A 1 17.74 10.18 11.47
C HIS A 1 18.62 9.73 10.30
N GLY A 2 18.96 8.44 10.19
CA GLY A 2 19.79 7.88 9.11
C GLY A 2 19.01 7.52 7.84
N ALA A 3 19.67 6.89 6.87
CA ALA A 3 19.04 6.47 5.61
C ALA A 3 17.85 5.52 5.84
N ALA A 4 16.71 5.83 5.22
CA ALA A 4 15.51 5.00 5.29
C ALA A 4 15.70 3.71 4.49
N ARG A 5 15.79 2.58 5.20
CA ARG A 5 15.97 1.23 4.62
C ARG A 5 14.80 0.29 4.84
N VAL A 6 13.78 0.74 5.56
CA VAL A 6 12.61 -0.06 5.88
C VAL A 6 11.38 0.79 5.58
N LEU A 7 10.50 0.27 4.73
CA LEU A 7 9.13 0.74 4.61
C LEU A 7 8.22 -0.36 5.16
N VAL A 8 7.37 0.00 6.13
CA VAL A 8 6.25 -0.83 6.56
C VAL A 8 4.98 -0.06 6.21
N HIS A 9 4.21 -0.60 5.27
CA HIS A 9 2.97 0.01 4.78
C HIS A 9 1.76 -0.76 5.30
N CYS A 10 1.11 -0.20 6.32
CA CYS A 10 -0.06 -0.79 7.00
C CYS A 10 -1.35 0.00 6.76
N VAL A 11 -1.37 0.92 5.77
CA VAL A 11 -2.59 1.66 5.46
C VAL A 11 -3.57 0.74 4.75
N GLY A 12 -4.79 0.69 5.25
CA GLY A 12 -5.87 -0.10 4.67
C GLY A 12 -7.22 0.29 5.27
N ARG A 13 -8.25 0.37 4.43
CA ARG A 13 -9.65 0.57 4.81
C ARG A 13 -10.47 -0.62 4.29
N GLY A 14 -11.20 -1.27 5.21
CA GLY A 14 -12.21 -2.26 4.85
C GLY A 14 -13.51 -1.58 4.42
N HIS A 15 -14.25 -2.23 3.53
CA HIS A 15 -15.62 -1.88 3.19
C HIS A 15 -16.46 -3.15 3.17
N SER A 16 -17.70 -3.04 3.64
CA SER A 16 -18.63 -4.18 3.72
C SER A 16 -19.96 -3.76 3.14
N GLU A 17 -19.98 -3.60 1.83
CA GLU A 17 -21.18 -3.32 1.05
C GLU A 17 -21.19 -4.24 -0.17
N PRO A 18 -22.32 -4.91 -0.48
CA PRO A 18 -22.44 -5.71 -1.68
C PRO A 18 -22.49 -4.83 -2.93
N THR A 19 -22.07 -5.37 -4.08
CA THR A 19 -22.15 -4.66 -5.37
C THR A 19 -23.56 -4.14 -5.69
N VAL A 20 -24.58 -4.89 -5.29
CA VAL A 20 -25.99 -4.48 -5.32
C VAL A 20 -26.60 -4.80 -3.96
N GLY A 21 -26.95 -3.75 -3.22
CA GLY A 21 -27.59 -3.85 -1.91
C GLY A 21 -29.10 -3.57 -1.98
N VAL A 22 -29.74 -3.57 -0.81
CA VAL A 22 -31.18 -3.26 -0.66
C VAL A 22 -31.53 -1.85 -1.12
N ASN A 23 -30.57 -0.92 -1.09
CA ASN A 23 -30.73 0.46 -1.51
C ASN A 23 -30.27 0.73 -2.95
N GLY A 24 -29.94 -0.32 -3.73
CA GLY A 24 -29.43 -0.21 -5.09
C GLY A 24 -27.94 -0.51 -5.22
N PRO A 25 -27.30 -0.12 -6.34
CA PRO A 25 -25.88 -0.38 -6.57
C PRO A 25 -25.00 0.39 -5.60
N MET A 26 -23.86 -0.20 -5.23
CA MET A 26 -22.84 0.46 -4.42
C MET A 26 -22.43 1.80 -5.05
N PRO A 27 -22.31 2.88 -4.26
CA PRO A 27 -21.81 4.15 -4.77
C PRO A 27 -20.39 3.99 -5.35
N LEU A 28 -20.20 4.42 -6.59
CA LEU A 28 -18.90 4.33 -7.25
C LEU A 28 -17.81 5.11 -6.50
N GLU A 29 -18.18 6.22 -5.85
CA GLU A 29 -17.27 7.04 -5.07
C GLU A 29 -16.66 6.26 -3.90
N ASP A 30 -17.44 5.43 -3.21
CA ASP A 30 -16.93 4.62 -2.10
C ASP A 30 -15.91 3.60 -2.61
N PHE A 31 -16.17 2.98 -3.76
CA PHE A 31 -15.21 2.06 -4.38
C PHE A 31 -13.92 2.77 -4.81
N ARG A 32 -14.04 3.98 -5.38
CA ARG A 32 -12.87 4.80 -5.75
C ARG A 32 -12.00 5.12 -4.53
N GLN A 33 -12.60 5.48 -3.41
CA GLN A 33 -11.86 5.75 -2.17
C GLN A 33 -11.13 4.51 -1.65
N LEU A 34 -11.73 3.32 -1.76
CA LEU A 34 -11.05 2.08 -1.38
C LEU A 34 -9.83 1.80 -2.26
N VAL A 35 -9.94 2.02 -3.57
CA VAL A 35 -8.82 1.87 -4.50
C VAL A 35 -7.72 2.90 -4.18
N GLU A 36 -8.10 4.15 -3.91
CA GLU A 36 -7.15 5.21 -3.57
C GLU A 36 -6.34 4.85 -2.32
N VAL A 37 -7.04 4.45 -1.25
CA VAL A 37 -6.41 4.14 0.04
C VAL A 37 -5.62 2.83 0.00
N ASN A 38 -6.18 1.74 -0.52
CA ASN A 38 -5.58 0.41 -0.38
C ASN A 38 -4.53 0.11 -1.45
N LEU A 39 -4.74 0.60 -2.68
CA LEU A 39 -3.90 0.23 -3.82
C LEU A 39 -2.96 1.36 -4.22
N ILE A 40 -3.52 2.53 -4.53
CA ILE A 40 -2.75 3.65 -5.09
C ILE A 40 -1.78 4.17 -4.03
N SER A 41 -2.23 4.34 -2.78
CA SER A 41 -1.37 4.80 -1.70
C SER A 41 -0.20 3.82 -1.42
N THR A 42 -0.47 2.51 -1.43
CA THR A 42 0.54 1.46 -1.28
C THR A 42 1.60 1.58 -2.35
N PHE A 43 1.19 1.60 -3.63
CA PHE A 43 2.12 1.75 -4.74
C PHE A 43 2.92 3.06 -4.66
N ASN A 44 2.26 4.16 -4.32
CA ASN A 44 2.89 5.47 -4.21
C ASN A 44 4.00 5.50 -3.14
N MET A 45 3.76 4.87 -1.99
CA MET A 45 4.80 4.77 -0.95
C MET A 45 5.93 3.84 -1.36
N MET A 46 5.61 2.69 -1.97
CA MET A 46 6.62 1.73 -2.43
C MET A 46 7.56 2.35 -3.46
N ARG A 47 7.04 3.05 -4.47
CA ARG A 47 7.88 3.63 -5.54
C ARG A 47 8.85 4.68 -4.99
N LEU A 48 8.42 5.50 -4.03
CA LEU A 48 9.25 6.55 -3.45
C LEU A 48 10.33 5.95 -2.54
N ALA A 49 9.94 5.03 -1.66
CA ALA A 49 10.88 4.34 -0.78
C ALA A 49 11.91 3.52 -1.57
N ALA A 50 11.47 2.77 -2.59
CA ALA A 50 12.35 1.99 -3.43
C ALA A 50 13.35 2.87 -4.20
N ALA A 51 12.90 4.01 -4.74
CA ALA A 51 13.77 4.95 -5.43
C ALA A 51 14.89 5.47 -4.52
N ASP A 52 14.58 5.73 -3.25
CA ASP A 52 15.56 6.18 -2.25
C ASP A 52 16.50 5.05 -1.82
N MET A 53 15.96 3.86 -1.52
CA MET A 53 16.73 2.68 -1.16
C MET A 53 17.71 2.28 -2.28
N ALA A 54 17.30 2.38 -3.55
CA ALA A 54 18.12 2.04 -4.69
C ALA A 54 19.43 2.86 -4.78
N ARG A 55 19.46 4.07 -4.21
CA ARG A 55 20.66 4.93 -4.22
C ARG A 55 21.64 4.62 -3.08
N LEU A 56 21.26 3.73 -2.16
CA LEU A 56 22.09 3.39 -1.00
C LEU A 56 23.14 2.34 -1.35
N GLN A 57 24.28 2.42 -0.67
CA GLN A 57 25.27 1.35 -0.69
C GLN A 57 24.64 0.05 -0.15
N PRO A 58 24.89 -1.11 -0.81
CA PRO A 58 24.41 -2.40 -0.34
C PRO A 58 25.04 -2.76 1.02
N ARG A 59 24.32 -3.55 1.81
CA ARG A 59 24.82 -4.12 3.08
C ARG A 59 25.67 -5.35 2.80
N SER A 60 26.21 -5.97 3.86
CA SER A 60 27.03 -7.18 3.76
C SER A 60 26.33 -8.36 3.08
N ASN A 61 25.00 -8.41 3.12
CA ASN A 61 24.16 -9.39 2.44
C ASN A 61 23.70 -8.95 1.03
N GLY A 62 24.17 -7.80 0.53
CA GLY A 62 23.80 -7.26 -0.78
C GLY A 62 22.52 -6.42 -0.80
N GLU A 63 21.72 -6.43 0.27
CA GLU A 63 20.44 -5.73 0.31
C GLU A 63 20.61 -4.21 0.48
N ARG A 64 19.68 -3.45 -0.10
CA ARG A 64 19.64 -1.98 0.04
C ARG A 64 18.50 -1.50 0.93
N GLY A 65 17.42 -2.25 1.02
CA GLY A 65 16.30 -2.01 1.91
C GLY A 65 15.25 -3.09 1.77
N VAL A 66 14.21 -2.99 2.58
CA VAL A 66 13.07 -3.91 2.60
C VAL A 66 11.78 -3.11 2.62
N ILE A 67 10.78 -3.64 1.91
CA ILE A 67 9.43 -3.10 1.88
C ILE A 67 8.50 -4.22 2.35
N LEU A 68 7.71 -3.94 3.38
CA LEU A 68 6.65 -4.82 3.87
C LEU A 68 5.31 -4.12 3.67
N SER A 69 4.41 -4.78 2.97
CA SER A 69 3.05 -4.28 2.72
C SER A 69 2.04 -5.23 3.37
N THR A 70 1.03 -4.66 4.03
CA THR A 70 -0.07 -5.44 4.61
C THR A 70 -1.11 -5.73 3.55
N ALA A 71 -1.28 -7.02 3.21
CA ALA A 71 -2.45 -7.50 2.49
C ALA A 71 -3.55 -7.91 3.49
N SER A 72 -4.71 -8.34 2.98
CA SER A 72 -5.81 -8.85 3.79
C SER A 72 -6.24 -10.21 3.30
N VAL A 73 -6.72 -11.07 4.20
CA VAL A 73 -7.40 -12.33 3.84
C VAL A 73 -8.77 -12.10 3.19
N ALA A 74 -9.28 -10.87 3.25
CA ALA A 74 -10.56 -10.49 2.68
C ALA A 74 -10.51 -10.19 1.17
N ALA A 75 -9.36 -10.41 0.52
CA ALA A 75 -9.19 -10.25 -0.92
C ALA A 75 -9.75 -11.45 -1.71
#